data_AF-G3HX86-F1
#
_entry.id   AF-G3HX86-F1
#
_cell.length_a   1.000
_cell.length_b   1.000
_cell.length_c   1.000
_cell.angle_alpha   90.00
_cell.angle_beta   90.00
_cell.angle_gamma   90.00
#
_symmetry.space_group_name_H-M   'P 1'
#
loop_
_entity.id
_entity.type
_entity.pdbx_description
1 polymer ?
#
loop_
_entity_poly.entity_id
_entity_poly.type
_entity_poly.pdbx_seq_one_letter_code
_entity_poly.pdbx_strand_id
1 'polypeptide(L)'
;MRTTNWSAPIVWTDTYNQSALKKYYEKHPVTVGLVVFAVGSYVWYYLGSYLASANTFFMVDQRVVIYVMLDDFAYMALITLNRLRTFKIFKIKRERRWQDISMMHEDYQ
;
A
#
# COMPACT_ATOMS: atom_id res chain seq x y z
N MET A 1 -24.80 -9.14 7.09
CA MET A 1 -24.32 -8.42 8.28
C MET A 1 -23.51 -7.21 7.81
N ARG A 2 -23.82 -5.99 8.27
CA ARG A 2 -23.17 -4.74 7.79
C ARG A 2 -22.31 -4.06 8.87
N THR A 3 -22.42 -4.50 10.12
CA THR A 3 -21.68 -3.99 11.27
C THR A 3 -21.29 -5.14 12.19
N THR A 4 -20.21 -4.97 12.94
CA THR A 4 -19.78 -5.89 13.99
C THR A 4 -20.57 -5.66 15.30
N ASN A 5 -20.42 -6.56 16.29
CA ASN A 5 -21.08 -6.41 17.60
C ASN A 5 -20.57 -5.20 18.42
N TRP A 6 -19.44 -4.61 18.03
CA TRP A 6 -18.90 -3.38 18.62
C TRP A 6 -19.10 -2.16 17.72
N SER A 7 -20.11 -2.22 16.84
CA SER A 7 -20.52 -1.11 15.96
C SER A 7 -19.48 -0.64 14.93
N ALA A 8 -18.48 -1.46 14.59
CA ALA A 8 -17.60 -1.14 13.47
C ALA A 8 -18.28 -1.47 12.13
N PRO A 9 -18.22 -0.58 11.12
CA PRO A 9 -18.79 -0.85 9.81
C PRO A 9 -17.95 -1.89 9.06
N ILE A 10 -18.62 -2.83 8.40
CA ILE A 10 -17.98 -3.77 7.47
C ILE A 10 -18.14 -3.17 6.07
N VAL A 11 -17.02 -2.80 5.45
CA VAL A 11 -17.03 -2.14 4.13
C VAL A 11 -17.16 -3.19 3.02
N TRP A 12 -18.32 -3.21 2.39
CA TRP A 12 -18.60 -3.98 1.18
C TRP A 12 -18.89 -3.03 0.01
N THR A 13 -18.94 -3.59 -1.20
CA THR A 13 -19.55 -2.88 -2.34
C THR A 13 -20.95 -2.41 -1.94
N ASP A 14 -21.29 -1.17 -2.29
CA ASP A 14 -22.57 -0.52 -2.02
C ASP A 14 -22.89 -0.20 -0.54
N THR A 15 -21.97 -0.42 0.41
CA THR A 15 -22.17 0.01 1.81
C THR A 15 -21.58 1.38 2.14
N TYR A 16 -20.92 2.02 1.18
CA TYR A 16 -20.31 3.34 1.35
C TYR A 16 -20.79 4.31 0.27
N ASN A 17 -20.91 5.59 0.64
CA ASN A 17 -21.21 6.66 -0.31
C ASN A 17 -19.89 7.33 -0.74
N GLN A 18 -19.41 6.94 -1.92
CA GLN A 18 -18.15 7.45 -2.46
C GLN A 18 -18.15 8.96 -2.68
N SER A 19 -19.27 9.53 -3.14
CA SER A 19 -19.40 10.98 -3.37
C SER A 19 -19.31 11.79 -2.07
N ALA A 20 -19.92 11.28 -0.99
CA ALA A 20 -19.82 11.90 0.33
C ALA A 20 -18.38 11.87 0.87
N LEU A 21 -17.71 10.71 0.77
CA LEU A 21 -16.30 10.56 1.19
C LEU A 21 -15.37 11.47 0.37
N LYS A 22 -15.58 11.53 -0.96
CA LYS A 22 -14.80 12.40 -1.84
C LYS A 22 -14.94 13.87 -1.44
N LYS A 23 -16.17 14.37 -1.29
CA LYS A 23 -16.43 15.76 -0.86
C LYS A 23 -15.83 16.07 0.51
N TYR A 24 -15.82 15.08 1.42
CA TYR A 24 -15.23 15.24 2.73
C TYR A 24 -13.70 15.40 2.65
N TYR A 25 -13.00 14.48 1.97
CA TYR A 25 -11.54 14.50 1.86
C TYR A 25 -10.99 15.55 0.88
N GLU A 26 -11.81 16.07 -0.03
CA GLU A 26 -11.48 17.29 -0.79
C GLU A 26 -11.27 18.50 0.14
N LYS A 27 -12.05 18.59 1.22
CA LYS A 27 -11.94 19.66 2.23
C LYS A 27 -10.94 19.35 3.33
N HIS A 28 -10.60 18.07 3.50
CA HIS A 28 -9.69 17.58 4.53
C HIS A 28 -8.59 16.75 3.86
N PRO A 29 -7.62 17.41 3.19
CA PRO A 29 -6.62 16.71 2.41
C PRO A 29 -5.75 15.84 3.32
N VAL A 30 -5.80 14.52 3.10
CA VAL A 30 -5.00 13.55 3.85
C VAL A 30 -3.81 13.07 3.02
N THR A 31 -2.81 12.55 3.73
CA THR A 31 -1.72 11.79 3.13
C THR A 31 -1.82 10.35 3.63
N VAL A 32 -1.90 9.39 2.72
CA VAL A 32 -2.04 7.97 3.03
C VAL A 32 -0.70 7.27 2.83
N GLY A 33 -0.27 6.51 3.83
CA GLY A 33 0.89 5.62 3.72
C GLY A 33 0.46 4.25 3.20
N LEU A 34 1.21 3.71 2.25
CA LEU A 34 1.09 2.30 1.83
C LEU A 34 2.44 1.63 2.03
N VAL A 35 2.51 0.60 2.88
CA VAL A 35 3.74 -0.16 3.15
C VAL A 35 3.69 -1.48 2.40
N VAL A 36 4.76 -1.79 1.67
CA VAL A 36 4.89 -2.98 0.84
C VAL A 36 6.22 -3.65 1.11
N PHE A 37 6.19 -4.94 1.40
CA PHE A 37 7.39 -5.77 1.51
C PHE A 37 7.47 -6.68 0.30
N ALA A 38 8.61 -6.65 -0.39
CA ALA A 38 8.91 -7.61 -1.44
C ALA A 38 10.32 -8.16 -1.19
N VAL A 39 10.40 -9.46 -0.92
CA VAL A 39 11.64 -10.15 -0.57
C VAL A 39 11.82 -11.35 -1.48
N GLY A 40 13.06 -11.55 -1.95
CA GLY A 40 13.40 -12.65 -2.85
C GLY A 40 12.58 -12.63 -4.14
N SER A 41 11.95 -13.75 -4.49
CA SER A 41 11.22 -13.90 -5.75
C SER A 41 10.03 -12.94 -5.89
N TYR A 42 9.47 -12.43 -4.79
CA TYR A 42 8.34 -11.50 -4.83
C TYR A 42 8.69 -10.16 -5.50
N VAL A 43 9.96 -9.74 -5.37
CA VAL A 43 10.47 -8.54 -6.05
C VAL A 43 10.33 -8.69 -7.56
N TRP A 44 10.69 -9.86 -8.09
CA TRP A 44 10.70 -10.12 -9.53
C TRP A 44 9.29 -10.36 -10.11
N TYR A 45 8.46 -11.16 -9.43
CA TYR A 45 7.19 -11.60 -10.01
C TYR A 45 6.03 -10.63 -9.77
N TYR A 46 6.03 -9.88 -8.66
CA TYR A 46 4.83 -9.16 -8.22
C TYR A 46 5.01 -7.67 -8.00
N LEU A 47 6.21 -7.21 -7.61
CA LEU A 47 6.38 -5.82 -7.19
C LEU A 47 6.03 -4.83 -8.31
N GLY A 48 6.48 -5.06 -9.54
CA GLY A 48 6.21 -4.16 -10.66
C GLY A 48 4.72 -3.98 -10.96
N SER A 49 3.99 -5.09 -11.10
CA SER A 49 2.55 -5.07 -11.38
C SER A 49 1.73 -4.53 -10.19
N TYR A 50 2.15 -4.84 -8.96
CA TYR A 50 1.55 -4.30 -7.75
C TYR A 50 1.68 -2.77 -7.70
N LEU A 51 2.89 -2.24 -7.89
CA LEU A 51 3.14 -0.80 -7.84
C LEU A 51 2.41 -0.06 -8.98
N ALA A 52 2.34 -0.64 -10.17
CA ALA A 52 1.58 -0.07 -11.29
C ALA A 52 0.07 0.00 -11.00
N SER A 53 -0.49 -1.05 -10.39
CA SER A 53 -1.89 -1.08 -9.96
C SER A 53 -2.17 -0.06 -8.85
N ALA A 54 -1.32 -0.03 -7.80
CA ALA A 54 -1.46 0.93 -6.70
C ALA A 54 -1.35 2.38 -7.18
N ASN A 55 -0.45 2.67 -8.13
CA ASN A 55 -0.31 3.99 -8.75
C ASN A 55 -1.61 4.44 -9.46
N THR A 56 -2.37 3.49 -10.02
CA THR A 56 -3.58 3.76 -10.82
C THR A 56 -4.86 3.80 -9.99
N PHE A 57 -5.00 2.89 -9.01
CA PHE A 57 -6.29 2.64 -8.36
C PHE A 57 -6.32 2.97 -6.86
N PHE A 58 -5.18 2.98 -6.18
CA PHE A 58 -5.17 3.19 -4.72
C PHE A 58 -5.28 4.67 -4.39
N MET A 59 -6.40 5.08 -3.78
CA MET A 59 -6.63 6.43 -3.24
C MET A 59 -6.37 7.57 -4.26
N VAL A 60 -6.86 7.43 -5.49
CA VAL A 60 -6.53 8.26 -6.68
C VAL A 60 -6.47 9.78 -6.43
N ASP A 61 -7.41 10.32 -5.66
CA ASP A 61 -7.52 11.78 -5.41
C ASP A 61 -6.78 12.26 -4.15
N GLN A 62 -6.08 11.37 -3.43
CA GLN A 62 -5.33 11.70 -2.21
C GLN A 62 -3.82 11.64 -2.44
N ARG A 63 -3.04 12.29 -1.58
CA ARG A 63 -1.59 12.11 -1.57
C ARG A 63 -1.25 10.73 -1.01
N VAL A 64 -0.43 9.98 -1.72
CA VAL A 64 0.03 8.66 -1.27
C VAL A 64 1.55 8.61 -1.26
N VAL A 65 2.11 8.16 -0.14
CA VAL A 65 3.52 7.80 -0.01
C VAL A 65 3.59 6.28 0.09
N ILE A 66 4.24 5.66 -0.89
CA ILE A 66 4.39 4.21 -0.92
C ILE A 66 5.79 3.87 -0.42
N TYR A 67 5.85 3.16 0.71
CA TYR A 67 7.05 2.70 1.38
C TYR A 67 7.35 1.27 0.92
N VAL A 68 8.45 1.09 0.18
CA VAL A 68 8.83 -0.18 -0.43
C VAL A 68 10.04 -0.74 0.30
N MET A 69 9.83 -1.84 1.03
CA MET A 69 10.85 -2.60 1.75
C MET A 69 11.36 -3.73 0.86
N LEU A 70 12.65 -3.70 0.50
CA LEU A 70 13.29 -4.64 -0.43
C LEU A 70 14.54 -5.26 0.17
N ASP A 71 14.81 -6.52 -0.12
CA ASP A 71 16.10 -7.17 0.18
C ASP A 71 17.14 -6.94 -0.94
N ASP A 72 16.69 -6.80 -2.18
CA ASP A 72 17.51 -6.50 -3.35
C ASP A 72 16.93 -5.32 -4.17
N PHE A 73 17.77 -4.32 -4.43
CA PHE A 73 17.42 -3.15 -5.22
C PHE A 73 17.68 -3.29 -6.71
N ALA A 74 18.38 -4.34 -7.14
CA ALA A 74 18.72 -4.57 -8.55
C ALA A 74 17.47 -4.65 -9.45
N TYR A 75 16.33 -5.01 -8.87
CA TYR A 75 15.07 -5.25 -9.57
C TYR A 75 14.00 -4.19 -9.31
N MET A 76 14.40 -2.99 -8.89
CA MET A 76 13.44 -1.91 -8.78
C MET A 76 12.83 -1.60 -10.15
N ALA A 77 11.51 -1.77 -10.25
CA ALA A 77 10.77 -1.36 -11.43
C ALA A 77 10.82 0.17 -11.59
N LEU A 78 11.39 0.64 -12.70
CA LEU A 78 11.31 2.05 -13.11
C LEU A 78 9.86 2.34 -13.51
N ILE A 79 9.05 2.78 -12.56
CA ILE A 79 7.64 3.12 -12.77
C ILE A 79 7.49 4.63 -12.70
N THR A 80 6.90 5.21 -13.76
CA THR A 80 6.47 6.61 -13.74
C THR A 80 5.27 6.76 -12.83
N LEU A 81 5.45 7.52 -11.75
CA LEU A 81 4.40 7.78 -10.77
C LEU A 81 3.42 8.85 -11.25
N ASN A 82 2.14 8.65 -10.93
CA ASN A 82 1.10 9.64 -11.16
C ASN A 82 1.27 10.84 -10.24
N ARG A 83 0.58 11.94 -10.57
CA ARG A 83 0.51 13.11 -9.70
C ARG A 83 0.00 12.69 -8.31
N LEU A 84 0.58 13.27 -7.25
CA LEU A 84 0.28 12.94 -5.84
C LEU A 84 0.78 11.57 -5.38
N ARG A 85 1.66 10.91 -6.13
CA ARG A 85 2.31 9.65 -5.72
C ARG A 85 3.80 9.87 -5.51
N THR A 86 4.34 9.24 -4.47
CA THR A 86 5.78 9.23 -4.18
C THR A 86 6.20 7.85 -3.69
N PHE A 87 7.45 7.46 -3.98
CA PHE A 87 8.07 6.27 -3.41
C PHE A 87 9.13 6.65 -2.38
N LYS A 88 9.20 5.86 -1.30
CA LYS A 88 10.34 5.78 -0.40
C LYS A 88 10.77 4.33 -0.31
N ILE A 89 12.07 4.08 -0.47
CA ILE A 89 12.59 2.73 -0.62
C ILE A 89 13.55 2.46 0.53
N PHE A 90 13.42 1.28 1.12
CA PHE A 90 14.21 0.87 2.27
C PHE A 90 14.80 -0.51 2.02
N LYS A 91 16.08 -0.66 2.34
CA LYS A 91 16.75 -1.95 2.28
C LYS A 91 16.49 -2.67 3.58
N ILE A 92 15.95 -3.87 3.51
CA ILE A 92 15.78 -4.74 4.66
C ILE A 92 16.72 -5.94 4.55
N LYS A 93 17.12 -6.50 5.69
CA LYS A 93 17.87 -7.75 5.69
C LYS A 93 16.92 -8.88 5.31
N ARG A 94 17.37 -9.75 4.40
CA ARG A 94 16.65 -10.97 4.07
C ARG A 94 16.76 -11.95 5.23
N GLU A 95 15.64 -12.20 5.90
CA GLU A 95 15.55 -13.32 6.85
C GLU A 95 15.48 -14.66 6.10
N ARG A 96 16.03 -15.72 6.71
CA ARG A 96 16.21 -17.02 6.04
C ARG A 96 14.90 -17.79 5.86
N ARG A 97 13.87 -17.52 6.66
CA ARG A 97 12.57 -18.18 6.62
C ARG A 97 11.47 -17.21 6.23
N TRP A 98 10.54 -17.68 5.40
CA TRP A 98 9.40 -16.87 4.95
C TRP A 98 8.43 -16.54 6.09
N GLN A 99 8.33 -17.38 7.13
CA GLN A 99 7.54 -17.07 8.32
C GLN A 99 8.08 -15.84 9.05
N ASP A 100 9.41 -15.75 9.19
CA ASP A 100 10.07 -14.62 9.84
C ASP A 100 9.88 -13.35 8.99
N ILE A 101 9.96 -13.44 7.65
CA ILE A 101 9.66 -12.32 6.75
C ILE A 101 8.24 -11.78 6.96
N SER A 102 7.23 -12.66 7.10
CA SER A 102 5.85 -12.24 7.36
C SER A 102 5.65 -11.64 8.76
N MET A 103 6.39 -12.09 9.76
CA MET A 103 6.33 -11.56 11.14
C MET A 103 7.09 -10.23 11.28
N MET A 104 8.15 -10.00 10.50
CA MET A 104 8.88 -8.72 10.50
C MET A 104 8.01 -7.52 10.07
N HIS A 105 6.84 -7.74 9.45
CA HIS A 105 5.91 -6.65 9.16
C HIS A 105 5.48 -5.87 10.42
N GLU A 106 5.43 -6.54 11.58
CA GLU A 106 5.05 -5.91 12.86
C GLU A 106 6.22 -5.17 13.51
N ASP A 107 7.46 -5.59 13.27
CA ASP A 107 8.67 -5.00 13.89
C ASP A 107 9.14 -3.69 13.26
N TYR A 108 8.67 -3.37 12.04
CA TYR A 108 9.04 -2.15 11.29
C TYR A 108 7.92 -1.08 11.24
N GLN A 109 6.85 -1.24 12.02
CA GLN A 109 5.81 -0.21 12.23
C GLN A 109 6.09 0.64 13.47
#